data_AF-A0A9J7AM01-F1
#
_entry.id   AF-A0A9J7AM01-F1
#
_cell.length_a   1.000
_cell.length_b   1.000
_cell.length_c   1.000
_cell.angle_alpha   90.00
_cell.angle_beta   90.00
_cell.angle_gamma   90.00
#
_symmetry.space_group_name_H-M   'P 1'
#
loop_
_entity.id
_entity.type
_entity.pdbx_description
1 polymer ?
#
loop_
_entity_poly.entity_id
_entity_poly.type
_entity_poly.pdbx_seq_one_letter_code
_entity_poly.pdbx_strand_id
1 'polypeptide(L)'
;MRVADVIARRLYEAGVRYAFGVPGGEVLTLVDALEKAGIRFLLAKHENAAGFMAEGVWHMTGAPGVLVCTVGPGAANAVNVTANAEQDRVPLIVLTGCVDGGEAVTYNHQIFDHTKVFGPVTKASVTVPAENADALIDKMVRLALADRPGPVHLDLPIAVADAEVPEAKPVRRPAPLPATPAPGPELEAARAALAKAERPLIVAGLDVVNQEASDTLADFAHKFGAPVIASYKAKGVLPEDDPLALGGAGLSPLADRHLKPVIEQADFILLAGYDPIEMRTGWRNLWDPERQTVVELLAAPEYSYMHTASMTFHAHVGESLETLGDGVEPRATWPGSVIADTRSALAGAFGQNEAWGPAAITTTVRANTPPETVLTVDSGAHRILASQVWEAQVPHAVLQSTGLCTMGCALPLATGAKLAAPDRAVVAFTGDGGLEMVLGELVTLRDLKLPVIVVVFVDASLALIEKKQREMRYGNAGVDMQETDFVAIAEALGGIGVFCEDRETLATAIRTGLEADTLTLCACRIDRQSYDGRI
;
A
#
# COMPACT_ATOMS: atom_id res chain seq x y z
N MET A 1 20.91 31.23 -1.37
CA MET A 1 20.52 29.93 -1.93
C MET A 1 19.10 30.07 -2.43
N ARG A 2 18.71 29.37 -3.49
CA ARG A 2 17.37 29.50 -4.04
C ARG A 2 16.35 28.82 -3.12
N VAL A 3 15.08 29.22 -3.20
CA VAL A 3 13.98 28.52 -2.49
C VAL A 3 13.94 27.04 -2.85
N ALA A 4 14.17 26.68 -4.11
CA ALA A 4 14.27 25.28 -4.52
C ALA A 4 15.37 24.50 -3.78
N ASP A 5 16.54 25.12 -3.55
CA ASP A 5 17.65 24.51 -2.79
C ASP A 5 17.26 24.25 -1.33
N VAL A 6 16.47 25.16 -0.74
CA VAL A 6 15.91 24.98 0.61
C VAL A 6 14.96 23.80 0.64
N ILE A 7 13.98 23.73 -0.27
CA ILE A 7 13.01 22.62 -0.34
C ILE A 7 13.74 21.28 -0.46
N ALA A 8 14.67 21.18 -1.42
CA ALA A 8 15.44 19.97 -1.66
C ALA A 8 16.26 19.52 -0.44
N ARG A 9 16.96 20.46 0.20
CA ARG A 9 17.74 20.17 1.41
C ARG A 9 16.86 19.66 2.56
N ARG A 10 15.67 20.24 2.73
CA ARG A 10 14.72 19.83 3.79
C ARG A 10 14.14 18.45 3.55
N LEU A 11 13.83 18.12 2.30
CA LEU A 11 13.43 16.77 1.91
C LEU A 11 14.57 15.76 2.15
N TYR A 12 15.81 16.12 1.82
CA TYR A 12 16.96 15.27 2.05
C TYR A 12 17.20 15.01 3.56
N GLU A 13 17.07 16.06 4.38
CA GLU A 13 17.12 16.00 5.85
C GLU A 13 15.98 15.13 6.43
N ALA A 14 14.84 15.03 5.73
CA ALA A 14 13.72 14.15 6.07
C ALA A 14 13.90 12.69 5.58
N GLY A 15 15.08 12.34 5.06
CA GLY A 15 15.42 10.97 4.64
C GLY A 15 15.17 10.68 3.15
N VAL A 16 14.61 11.63 2.39
CA VAL A 16 14.35 11.44 0.95
C VAL A 16 15.65 11.26 0.18
N ARG A 17 15.70 10.25 -0.68
CA ARG A 17 16.84 9.98 -1.60
C ARG A 17 16.44 9.89 -3.06
N TYR A 18 15.15 9.72 -3.33
CA TYR A 18 14.61 9.58 -4.68
C TYR A 18 13.42 10.51 -4.85
N ALA A 19 13.31 11.12 -6.03
CA ALA A 19 12.13 11.83 -6.49
C ALA A 19 11.77 11.33 -7.88
N PHE A 20 10.48 11.21 -8.18
CA PHE A 20 10.01 10.64 -9.43
C PHE A 20 9.13 11.64 -10.17
N GLY A 21 9.15 11.61 -11.50
CA GLY A 21 8.26 12.48 -12.26
C GLY A 21 8.52 12.51 -13.75
N VAL A 22 7.80 13.40 -14.42
CA VAL A 22 8.04 13.81 -15.81
C VAL A 22 8.29 15.32 -15.77
N PRO A 23 9.55 15.78 -15.98
CA PRO A 23 9.88 17.19 -15.82
C PRO A 23 9.40 18.01 -17.02
N GLY A 24 8.94 19.23 -16.74
CA GLY A 24 8.71 20.29 -17.71
C GLY A 24 9.59 21.51 -17.41
N GLY A 25 9.49 22.56 -18.22
CA GLY A 25 10.30 23.78 -18.05
C GLY A 25 10.13 24.43 -16.68
N GLU A 26 8.92 24.32 -16.13
CA GLU A 26 8.45 25.00 -14.93
C GLU A 26 9.00 24.37 -13.63
N VAL A 27 9.63 23.19 -13.69
CA VAL A 27 10.20 22.50 -12.53
C VAL A 27 11.71 22.25 -12.66
N LEU A 28 12.38 22.78 -13.69
CA LEU A 28 13.81 22.52 -13.92
C LEU A 28 14.70 23.01 -12.77
N THR A 29 14.40 24.18 -12.20
CA THR A 29 15.11 24.71 -11.01
C THR A 29 14.98 23.76 -9.81
N LEU A 30 13.79 23.19 -9.61
CA LEU A 30 13.54 22.23 -8.54
C LEU A 30 14.32 20.92 -8.77
N VAL A 31 14.31 20.38 -9.98
CA VAL A 31 15.05 19.15 -10.32
C VAL A 31 16.56 19.35 -10.10
N ASP A 32 17.13 20.48 -10.55
CA ASP A 32 18.53 20.82 -10.30
C ASP A 32 18.86 20.94 -8.80
N ALA A 33 17.95 21.52 -8.01
CA ALA A 33 18.10 21.61 -6.55
C ALA A 33 18.05 20.24 -5.86
N LEU A 34 17.14 19.34 -6.27
CA LEU A 34 17.02 17.98 -5.77
C LEU A 34 18.33 17.20 -5.98
N GLU A 35 18.86 17.22 -7.20
CA GLU A 35 20.12 16.55 -7.55
C GLU A 35 21.30 17.08 -6.72
N LYS A 36 21.41 18.42 -6.58
CA LYS A 36 22.45 19.05 -5.75
C LYS A 36 22.36 18.68 -4.27
N ALA A 37 21.14 18.45 -3.75
CA ALA A 37 20.93 18.02 -2.38
C ALA A 37 21.24 16.52 -2.18
N GLY A 38 21.47 15.76 -3.25
CA GLY A 38 21.66 14.31 -3.20
C GLY A 38 20.35 13.50 -3.27
N ILE A 39 19.28 14.10 -3.77
CA ILE A 39 18.03 13.42 -4.12
C ILE A 39 18.05 13.16 -5.62
N ARG A 40 18.16 11.88 -6.00
CA ARG A 40 18.21 11.51 -7.42
C ARG A 40 16.81 11.64 -8.03
N PHE A 41 16.69 12.43 -9.09
CA PHE A 41 15.47 12.54 -9.88
C PHE A 41 15.40 11.41 -10.91
N LEU A 42 14.28 10.69 -10.93
CA LEU A 42 14.06 9.52 -11.76
C LEU A 42 12.89 9.78 -12.72
N LEU A 43 13.21 9.69 -14.02
CA LEU A 43 12.25 9.91 -15.10
C LEU A 43 11.31 8.70 -15.26
N ALA A 44 10.04 8.90 -14.91
CA ALA A 44 8.96 7.96 -15.24
C ALA A 44 8.44 8.20 -16.66
N LYS A 45 7.47 7.40 -17.12
CA LYS A 45 6.76 7.62 -18.39
C LYS A 45 5.36 8.20 -18.18
N HIS A 46 4.86 8.23 -16.95
CA HIS A 46 3.62 8.90 -16.57
C HIS A 46 3.64 9.36 -15.11
N GLU A 47 3.06 10.51 -14.78
CA GLU A 47 3.08 11.08 -13.43
C GLU A 47 2.34 10.21 -12.40
N ASN A 48 1.22 9.60 -12.81
CA ASN A 48 0.51 8.62 -11.98
C ASN A 48 1.42 7.45 -11.56
N ALA A 49 2.21 6.91 -12.49
CA ALA A 49 3.17 5.84 -12.18
C ALA A 49 4.32 6.34 -11.30
N ALA A 50 4.84 7.55 -11.57
CA ALA A 50 5.87 8.18 -10.73
C ALA A 50 5.45 8.27 -9.25
N GLY A 51 4.19 8.63 -8.97
CA GLY A 51 3.68 8.66 -7.60
C GLY A 51 3.66 7.27 -6.93
N PHE A 52 3.30 6.22 -7.66
CA PHE A 52 3.32 4.84 -7.14
C PHE A 52 4.75 4.32 -6.96
N MET A 53 5.71 4.76 -7.78
CA MET A 53 7.14 4.49 -7.51
C MET A 53 7.59 5.15 -6.21
N ALA A 54 7.17 6.40 -5.98
CA ALA A 54 7.45 7.09 -4.72
C ALA A 54 6.81 6.39 -3.52
N GLU A 55 5.59 5.86 -3.67
CA GLU A 55 4.95 5.02 -2.65
C GLU A 55 5.73 3.73 -2.38
N GLY A 56 6.21 3.04 -3.42
CA GLY A 56 7.03 1.84 -3.26
C GLY A 56 8.31 2.10 -2.45
N VAL A 57 8.93 3.28 -2.61
CA VAL A 57 10.09 3.71 -1.80
C VAL A 57 9.69 3.97 -0.35
N TRP A 58 8.54 4.62 -0.10
CA TRP A 58 8.04 4.87 1.25
C TRP A 58 7.94 3.57 2.05
N HIS A 59 7.28 2.55 1.48
CA HIS A 59 7.06 1.28 2.16
C HIS A 59 8.36 0.54 2.54
N MET A 60 9.48 0.82 1.87
CA MET A 60 10.77 0.18 2.15
C MET A 60 11.70 1.01 3.04
N THR A 61 11.51 2.34 3.10
CA THR A 61 12.49 3.25 3.73
C THR A 61 11.93 4.07 4.88
N GLY A 62 10.60 4.20 4.97
CA GLY A 62 9.96 5.14 5.90
C GLY A 62 10.22 6.62 5.56
N ALA A 63 10.83 6.94 4.41
CA ALA A 63 11.00 8.32 3.95
C ALA A 63 9.81 8.76 3.08
N PRO A 64 9.29 10.00 3.22
CA PRO A 64 8.20 10.49 2.39
C PRO A 64 8.46 10.31 0.89
N GLY A 65 7.45 9.86 0.15
CA GLY A 65 7.53 9.78 -1.30
C GLY A 65 7.56 11.18 -1.91
N VAL A 66 8.30 11.40 -2.99
CA VAL A 66 8.32 12.69 -3.71
C VAL A 66 7.92 12.49 -5.16
N LEU A 67 6.83 13.14 -5.54
CA LEU A 67 6.33 13.25 -6.91
C LEU A 67 6.55 14.67 -7.43
N VAL A 68 7.23 14.81 -8.56
CA VAL A 68 7.46 16.09 -9.23
C VAL A 68 6.70 16.11 -10.55
N CYS A 69 5.88 17.14 -10.73
CA CYS A 69 5.03 17.32 -11.90
C CYS A 69 5.21 18.74 -12.45
N THR A 70 5.18 18.90 -13.77
CA THR A 70 5.05 20.25 -14.34
C THR A 70 3.61 20.79 -14.22
N VAL A 71 3.38 21.98 -14.76
CA VAL A 71 2.05 22.61 -14.91
C VAL A 71 1.06 21.74 -15.68
N GLY A 72 -0.23 22.07 -15.55
CA GLY A 72 -1.23 21.64 -16.52
C GLY A 72 -1.43 20.12 -16.54
N PRO A 73 -1.16 19.42 -17.66
CA PRO A 73 -1.38 17.99 -17.75
C PRO A 73 -0.54 17.18 -16.75
N GLY A 74 0.66 17.64 -16.40
CA GLY A 74 1.49 16.93 -15.42
C GLY A 74 0.85 16.91 -14.03
N ALA A 75 0.35 18.07 -13.60
CA ALA A 75 -0.44 18.19 -12.38
C ALA A 75 -1.75 17.37 -12.46
N ALA A 76 -2.48 17.43 -13.59
CA ALA A 76 -3.74 16.69 -13.75
C ALA A 76 -3.54 15.16 -13.69
N ASN A 77 -2.47 14.64 -14.29
CA ASN A 77 -2.13 13.22 -14.28
C ASN A 77 -1.78 12.69 -12.88
N ALA A 78 -1.32 13.55 -11.96
CA ALA A 78 -0.98 13.19 -10.59
C ALA A 78 -2.18 13.06 -9.64
N VAL A 79 -3.38 13.51 -10.05
CA VAL A 79 -4.55 13.55 -9.17
C VAL A 79 -4.95 12.16 -8.68
N ASN A 80 -4.92 11.14 -9.55
CA ASN A 80 -5.32 9.78 -9.18
C ASN A 80 -4.39 9.19 -8.12
N VAL A 81 -3.07 9.18 -8.36
CA VAL A 81 -2.11 8.68 -7.36
C VAL A 81 -2.09 9.50 -6.07
N THR A 82 -2.41 10.80 -6.14
CA THR A 82 -2.57 11.62 -4.94
C THR A 82 -3.79 11.19 -4.14
N ALA A 83 -4.94 10.96 -4.80
CA ALA A 83 -6.12 10.39 -4.14
C ALA A 83 -5.86 8.99 -3.58
N ASN A 84 -5.07 8.17 -4.30
CA ASN A 84 -4.64 6.86 -3.81
C ASN A 84 -3.85 7.00 -2.51
N ALA A 85 -2.82 7.86 -2.51
CA ALA A 85 -1.96 8.09 -1.35
C ALA A 85 -2.75 8.57 -0.13
N GLU A 86 -3.82 9.35 -0.31
CA GLU A 86 -4.68 9.78 0.80
C GLU A 86 -5.44 8.63 1.44
N GLN A 87 -6.03 7.75 0.62
CA GLN A 87 -6.78 6.60 1.09
C GLN A 87 -5.88 5.48 1.63
N ASP A 88 -4.73 5.27 0.99
CA ASP A 88 -3.74 4.26 1.39
C ASP A 88 -2.75 4.78 2.43
N ARG A 89 -2.99 5.96 3.01
CA ARG A 89 -2.19 6.53 4.10
C ARG A 89 -0.70 6.62 3.77
N VAL A 90 -0.38 7.18 2.61
CA VAL A 90 0.99 7.32 2.10
C VAL A 90 1.41 8.80 2.19
N PRO A 91 2.55 9.11 2.85
CA PRO A 91 3.07 10.46 2.93
C PRO A 91 3.74 10.87 1.61
N LEU A 92 2.93 11.21 0.61
CA LEU A 92 3.40 11.67 -0.70
C LEU A 92 3.50 13.20 -0.74
N ILE A 93 4.71 13.72 -0.97
CA ILE A 93 4.95 15.14 -1.25
C ILE A 93 4.79 15.35 -2.75
N VAL A 94 3.69 16.01 -3.15
CA VAL A 94 3.41 16.36 -4.54
C VAL A 94 3.92 17.78 -4.80
N LEU A 95 4.97 17.90 -5.61
CA LEU A 95 5.59 19.15 -6.01
C LEU A 95 5.17 19.46 -7.46
N THR A 96 4.37 20.50 -7.66
CA THR A 96 4.01 20.97 -9.00
C THR A 96 4.71 22.28 -9.32
N GLY A 97 5.10 22.47 -10.58
CA GLY A 97 5.44 23.82 -11.07
C GLY A 97 4.17 24.60 -11.39
N CYS A 98 4.17 25.92 -11.17
CA CYS A 98 3.10 26.81 -11.63
C CYS A 98 3.59 28.11 -12.26
N VAL A 99 2.76 28.68 -13.13
CA VAL A 99 3.02 29.99 -13.72
C VAL A 99 2.89 31.06 -12.64
N ASP A 100 3.80 32.03 -12.64
CA ASP A 100 3.79 33.13 -11.69
C ASP A 100 2.44 33.88 -11.71
N GLY A 101 1.93 34.23 -10.53
CA GLY A 101 0.58 34.79 -10.39
C GLY A 101 0.35 36.09 -11.18
N GLY A 102 1.41 36.89 -11.40
CA GLY A 102 1.33 38.09 -12.24
C GLY A 102 1.22 37.77 -13.73
N GLU A 103 1.97 36.77 -14.22
CA GLU A 103 1.93 36.32 -15.61
C GLU A 103 0.59 35.64 -15.94
N ALA A 104 0.08 34.84 -15.01
CA ALA A 104 -1.21 34.16 -15.12
C ALA A 104 -2.43 35.11 -15.27
N VAL A 105 -2.27 36.42 -15.05
CA VAL A 105 -3.33 37.42 -15.32
C VAL A 105 -3.59 37.57 -16.82
N THR A 106 -2.55 37.45 -17.65
CA THR A 106 -2.64 37.63 -19.12
C THR A 106 -2.30 36.36 -19.90
N TYR A 107 -1.73 35.35 -19.25
CA TYR A 107 -1.36 34.07 -19.82
C TYR A 107 -2.33 32.97 -19.38
N ASN A 108 -2.68 32.03 -20.27
CA ASN A 108 -3.66 30.97 -19.99
C ASN A 108 -3.30 29.58 -20.53
N HIS A 109 -2.10 29.40 -21.11
CA HIS A 109 -1.71 28.09 -21.64
C HIS A 109 -1.39 27.14 -20.49
N GLN A 110 -2.09 26.00 -20.43
CA GLN A 110 -1.93 24.97 -19.40
C GLN A 110 -2.19 25.42 -17.96
N ILE A 111 -2.85 26.56 -17.75
CA ILE A 111 -3.17 27.08 -16.42
C ILE A 111 -4.56 26.61 -15.96
N PHE A 112 -4.61 26.01 -14.78
CA PHE A 112 -5.80 25.87 -13.97
C PHE A 112 -5.42 25.92 -12.48
N ASP A 113 -6.41 25.99 -11.60
CA ASP A 113 -6.17 26.12 -10.16
C ASP A 113 -5.76 24.77 -9.55
N HIS A 114 -4.46 24.49 -9.49
CA HIS A 114 -3.92 23.27 -8.89
C HIS A 114 -4.38 23.14 -7.43
N THR A 115 -4.39 24.23 -6.66
CA THR A 115 -4.73 24.16 -5.23
C THR A 115 -6.15 23.68 -5.00
N LYS A 116 -7.12 24.12 -5.82
CA LYS A 116 -8.50 23.62 -5.78
C LYS A 116 -8.63 22.17 -6.25
N VAL A 117 -7.80 21.73 -7.19
CA VAL A 117 -7.82 20.34 -7.68
C VAL A 117 -7.26 19.37 -6.64
N PHE A 118 -6.14 19.70 -6.00
CA PHE A 118 -5.49 18.84 -5.01
C PHE A 118 -6.07 18.96 -3.60
N GLY A 119 -6.73 20.07 -3.27
CA GLY A 119 -7.28 20.32 -1.94
C GLY A 119 -8.15 19.17 -1.38
N PRO A 120 -9.09 18.59 -2.15
CA PRO A 120 -9.92 17.49 -1.67
C PRO A 120 -9.20 16.15 -1.47
N VAL A 121 -8.00 15.97 -2.03
CA VAL A 121 -7.25 14.71 -2.04
C VAL A 121 -5.89 14.83 -1.33
N THR A 122 -5.70 15.88 -0.54
CA THR A 122 -4.48 16.12 0.24
C THR A 122 -4.78 16.64 1.64
N LYS A 123 -3.87 16.41 2.58
CA LYS A 123 -3.95 16.99 3.93
C LYS A 123 -3.76 18.51 3.93
N ALA A 124 -3.00 19.01 2.95
CA ALA A 124 -2.88 20.42 2.64
C ALA A 124 -2.41 20.61 1.19
N SER A 125 -2.88 21.69 0.57
CA SER A 125 -2.51 22.12 -0.77
C SER A 125 -2.26 23.62 -0.75
N VAL A 126 -1.05 24.05 -1.09
CA VAL A 126 -0.64 25.46 -0.97
C VAL A 126 0.27 25.89 -2.11
N THR A 127 0.18 27.16 -2.49
CA THR A 127 1.20 27.81 -3.33
C THR A 127 2.37 28.26 -2.46
N VAL A 128 3.59 27.92 -2.86
CA VAL A 128 4.80 28.20 -2.10
C VAL A 128 5.13 29.70 -2.16
N PRO A 129 5.24 30.39 -1.02
CA PRO A 129 5.79 31.74 -0.96
C PRO A 129 7.32 31.71 -0.95
N ALA A 130 7.96 32.78 -1.45
CA ALA A 130 9.41 32.94 -1.30
C ALA A 130 9.81 33.15 0.16
N GLU A 131 9.03 33.97 0.89
CA GLU A 131 9.22 34.17 2.34
C GLU A 131 8.75 32.94 3.12
N ASN A 132 9.56 32.49 4.09
CA ASN A 132 9.27 31.36 4.97
C ASN A 132 9.09 30.00 4.25
N ALA A 133 9.66 29.84 3.05
CA ALA A 133 9.62 28.57 2.33
C ALA A 133 10.23 27.40 3.14
N ASP A 134 11.25 27.69 3.96
CA ASP A 134 11.89 26.76 4.89
C ASP A 134 10.91 26.25 5.96
N ALA A 135 10.19 27.16 6.62
CA ALA A 135 9.20 26.79 7.63
C ALA A 135 7.99 26.07 6.99
N LEU A 136 7.64 26.43 5.75
CA LEU A 136 6.57 25.76 5.02
C LEU A 136 6.92 24.32 4.70
N ILE A 137 8.09 24.04 4.11
CA ILE A 137 8.45 22.65 3.77
C ILE A 137 8.58 21.79 5.03
N ASP A 138 9.14 22.32 6.12
CA ASP A 138 9.19 21.63 7.42
C ASP A 138 7.78 21.30 7.94
N LYS A 139 6.82 22.23 7.78
CA LYS A 139 5.41 22.02 8.13
C LYS A 139 4.76 20.94 7.25
N MET A 140 5.01 20.96 5.94
CA MET A 140 4.37 20.06 4.98
C MET A 140 4.87 18.63 5.13
N VAL A 141 6.19 18.43 5.33
CA VAL A 141 6.76 17.11 5.64
C VAL A 141 6.17 16.55 6.93
N ARG A 142 6.09 17.36 8.00
CA ARG A 142 5.45 16.94 9.27
C ARG A 142 3.99 16.57 9.07
N LEU A 143 3.24 17.38 8.33
CA LEU A 143 1.83 17.12 8.08
C LEU A 143 1.64 15.84 7.28
N ALA A 144 2.48 15.57 6.29
CA ALA A 144 2.43 14.34 5.51
C ALA A 144 2.62 13.10 6.38
N LEU A 145 3.52 13.16 7.37
CA LEU A 145 3.86 12.04 8.27
C LEU A 145 2.96 11.93 9.53
N ALA A 146 2.32 13.01 9.97
CA ALA A 146 1.63 13.04 11.26
C ALA A 146 0.35 12.18 11.28
N ASP A 147 0.08 11.55 12.43
CA ASP A 147 -1.12 10.74 12.72
C ASP A 147 -1.32 9.63 11.67
N ARG A 148 -2.40 9.70 10.89
CA ARG A 148 -2.56 8.95 9.64
C ARG A 148 -1.74 9.65 8.55
N PRO A 149 -0.68 9.00 8.01
CA PRO A 149 0.09 9.61 6.95
C PRO A 149 -0.77 9.88 5.72
N GLY A 150 -0.38 10.84 4.89
CA GLY A 150 -1.14 11.20 3.71
C GLY A 150 -0.46 12.28 2.88
N PRO A 151 -0.96 12.53 1.67
CA PRO A 151 -0.29 13.38 0.71
C PRO A 151 -0.46 14.86 1.06
N VAL A 152 0.52 15.66 0.65
CA VAL A 152 0.48 17.12 0.70
C VAL A 152 0.95 17.67 -0.65
N HIS A 153 0.41 18.82 -1.03
CA HIS A 153 0.71 19.46 -2.32
C HIS A 153 1.34 20.84 -2.13
N LEU A 154 2.46 21.05 -2.81
CA LEU A 154 3.20 22.31 -2.89
C LEU A 154 3.25 22.74 -4.36
N ASP A 155 2.53 23.81 -4.66
CA ASP A 155 2.48 24.45 -5.98
C ASP A 155 3.55 25.54 -6.03
N LEU A 156 4.60 25.36 -6.82
CA LEU A 156 5.82 26.17 -6.79
C LEU A 156 5.90 27.08 -8.02
N PRO A 157 5.71 28.40 -7.87
CA PRO A 157 5.89 29.35 -8.96
C PRO A 157 7.34 29.40 -9.45
N ILE A 158 7.54 29.58 -10.75
CA ILE A 158 8.88 29.62 -11.38
C ILE A 158 9.77 30.68 -10.72
N ALA A 159 9.28 31.92 -10.60
CA ALA A 159 10.06 33.00 -10.00
C ALA A 159 10.34 32.77 -8.52
N VAL A 160 9.44 32.05 -7.81
CA VAL A 160 9.66 31.68 -6.41
C VAL A 160 10.75 30.61 -6.31
N ALA A 161 10.75 29.60 -7.18
CA ALA A 161 11.77 28.54 -7.18
C ALA A 161 13.19 29.12 -7.29
N ASP A 162 13.38 30.13 -8.14
CA ASP A 162 14.67 30.82 -8.37
C ASP A 162 14.99 31.93 -7.36
N ALA A 163 14.03 32.35 -6.54
CA ALA A 163 14.22 33.46 -5.61
C ALA A 163 15.34 33.15 -4.59
N GLU A 164 16.29 34.07 -4.46
CA GLU A 164 17.37 33.98 -3.49
C GLU A 164 16.86 34.31 -2.08
N VAL A 165 17.06 33.37 -1.16
CA VAL A 165 16.74 33.54 0.26
C VAL A 165 17.99 33.38 1.12
N PRO A 166 18.07 34.10 2.26
CA PRO A 166 19.12 33.87 3.25
C PRO A 166 19.11 32.43 3.73
N GLU A 167 20.28 31.88 4.04
CA GLU A 167 20.34 30.57 4.68
C GLU A 167 19.71 30.65 6.08
N ALA A 168 18.58 29.98 6.25
CA ALA A 168 17.88 29.89 7.52
C ALA A 168 18.38 28.69 8.33
N LYS A 169 18.63 28.90 9.64
CA LYS A 169 18.93 27.79 10.55
C LYS A 169 17.68 26.92 10.72
N PRO A 170 17.79 25.58 10.58
CA PRO A 170 16.70 24.65 10.87
C PRO A 170 16.06 24.91 12.23
N VAL A 171 14.75 25.20 12.27
CA VAL A 171 14.00 25.21 13.52
C VAL A 171 13.50 23.78 13.77
N ARG A 172 14.36 22.96 14.38
CA ARG A 172 14.01 21.57 14.71
C ARG A 172 13.03 21.53 15.88
N ARG A 173 11.78 21.16 15.62
CA ARG A 173 10.89 20.66 16.68
C ARG A 173 11.10 19.15 16.84
N PRO A 174 11.23 18.64 18.07
CA PRO A 174 11.37 17.21 18.31
C PRO A 174 10.14 16.45 17.77
N ALA A 175 10.33 15.18 17.43
CA ALA A 175 9.22 14.27 17.22
C ALA A 175 8.45 14.08 18.54
N PRO A 176 7.11 13.96 18.51
CA PRO A 176 6.35 13.59 19.69
C PRO A 176 6.77 12.19 20.18
N LEU A 177 6.76 11.98 21.49
CA LEU A 177 6.92 10.64 22.05
C LEU A 177 5.64 9.82 21.81
N PRO A 178 5.74 8.49 21.66
CA PRO A 178 4.59 7.61 21.64
C PRO A 178 3.66 7.84 22.84
N ALA A 179 2.37 8.00 22.58
CA ALA A 179 1.36 8.10 23.63
C ALA A 179 0.91 6.70 24.06
N THR A 180 0.58 6.54 25.35
CA THR A 180 0.01 5.31 25.91
C THR A 180 -1.43 5.55 26.40
N PRO A 181 -2.26 4.50 26.51
CA PRO A 181 -3.56 4.61 27.16
C PRO A 181 -3.43 5.16 28.58
N ALA A 182 -4.27 6.14 28.92
CA ALA A 182 -4.28 6.72 30.25
C ALA A 182 -4.82 5.73 31.29
N PRO A 183 -4.23 5.66 32.51
CA PRO A 183 -4.81 4.90 33.61
C PRO A 183 -6.21 5.42 33.94
N GLY A 184 -7.19 4.52 34.06
CA GLY A 184 -8.57 4.91 34.27
C GLY A 184 -9.54 3.71 34.25
N PRO A 185 -10.82 3.94 34.56
CA PRO A 185 -11.81 2.86 34.61
C PRO A 185 -11.97 2.16 33.26
N GLU A 186 -11.76 2.87 32.15
CA GLU A 186 -11.82 2.30 30.82
C GLU A 186 -10.72 1.25 30.58
N LEU A 187 -9.47 1.59 30.88
CA LEU A 187 -8.34 0.68 30.75
C LEU A 187 -8.49 -0.53 31.67
N GLU A 188 -8.91 -0.31 32.92
CA GLU A 188 -9.12 -1.40 33.88
C GLU A 188 -10.26 -2.35 33.46
N ALA A 189 -11.33 -1.82 32.84
CA ALA A 189 -12.39 -2.64 32.29
C ALA A 189 -11.92 -3.46 31.08
N ALA A 190 -11.10 -2.88 30.19
CA ALA A 190 -10.49 -3.60 29.08
C ALA A 190 -9.57 -4.73 29.56
N ARG A 191 -8.71 -4.48 30.56
CA ARG A 191 -7.87 -5.50 31.22
C ARG A 191 -8.70 -6.61 31.85
N ALA A 192 -9.76 -6.24 32.58
CA ALA A 192 -10.62 -7.20 33.24
C ALA A 192 -11.39 -8.09 32.25
N ALA A 193 -11.76 -7.55 31.08
CA ALA A 193 -12.35 -8.32 30.00
C ALA A 193 -11.32 -9.26 29.36
N LEU A 194 -10.12 -8.77 29.04
CA LEU A 194 -9.01 -9.58 28.51
C LEU A 194 -8.65 -10.73 29.45
N ALA A 195 -8.55 -10.48 30.76
CA ALA A 195 -8.24 -11.49 31.78
C ALA A 195 -9.26 -12.64 31.82
N LYS A 196 -10.51 -12.36 31.44
CA LYS A 196 -11.62 -13.34 31.46
C LYS A 196 -11.85 -13.99 30.10
N ALA A 197 -11.34 -13.41 29.02
CA ALA A 197 -11.56 -13.86 27.65
C ALA A 197 -11.21 -15.34 27.48
N GLU A 198 -12.13 -16.10 26.91
CA GLU A 198 -11.93 -17.50 26.53
C GLU A 198 -11.64 -17.63 25.03
N ARG A 199 -12.09 -16.66 24.23
CA ARG A 199 -11.96 -16.64 22.77
C ARG A 199 -11.54 -15.23 22.31
N PRO A 200 -10.36 -14.73 22.73
CA PRO A 200 -9.85 -13.43 22.28
C PRO A 200 -9.48 -13.50 20.80
N LEU A 201 -9.78 -12.46 20.04
CA LEU A 201 -9.45 -12.34 18.62
C LEU A 201 -8.82 -10.98 18.35
N ILE A 202 -7.79 -10.93 17.53
CA ILE A 202 -7.15 -9.68 17.10
C ILE A 202 -7.48 -9.42 15.63
N VAL A 203 -7.90 -8.20 15.32
CA VAL A 203 -7.93 -7.66 13.96
C VAL A 203 -6.81 -6.62 13.87
N ALA A 204 -5.71 -7.00 13.23
CA ALA A 204 -4.51 -6.17 13.09
C ALA A 204 -4.59 -5.37 11.78
N GLY A 205 -4.29 -4.08 11.84
CA GLY A 205 -4.32 -3.19 10.68
C GLY A 205 -3.05 -2.40 10.43
N LEU A 206 -3.16 -1.44 9.52
CA LEU A 206 -2.05 -0.67 8.98
C LEU A 206 -1.21 0.06 10.04
N ASP A 207 -1.80 0.55 11.13
CA ASP A 207 -1.02 1.31 12.11
C ASP A 207 -0.02 0.41 12.86
N VAL A 208 -0.27 -0.91 12.97
CA VAL A 208 0.73 -1.87 13.49
C VAL A 208 2.00 -1.84 12.64
N VAL A 209 1.81 -1.78 11.31
CA VAL A 209 2.90 -1.75 10.34
C VAL A 209 3.63 -0.40 10.41
N ASN A 210 2.88 0.71 10.29
CA ASN A 210 3.46 2.06 10.25
C ASN A 210 4.19 2.46 11.55
N GLN A 211 3.82 1.85 12.68
CA GLN A 211 4.43 2.09 13.99
C GLN A 211 5.44 1.02 14.39
N GLU A 212 5.83 0.14 13.46
CA GLU A 212 6.82 -0.92 13.70
C GLU A 212 6.47 -1.83 14.90
N ALA A 213 5.17 -2.04 15.16
CA ALA A 213 4.67 -2.74 16.35
C ALA A 213 4.37 -4.24 16.11
N SER A 214 4.96 -4.84 15.06
CA SER A 214 4.68 -6.23 14.67
C SER A 214 5.16 -7.23 15.72
N ASP A 215 6.36 -7.05 16.27
CA ASP A 215 6.90 -7.91 17.32
C ASP A 215 6.05 -7.83 18.60
N THR A 216 5.68 -6.62 19.02
CA THR A 216 4.79 -6.40 20.16
C THR A 216 3.42 -7.05 19.96
N LEU A 217 2.86 -6.99 18.74
CA LEU A 217 1.61 -7.67 18.39
C LEU A 217 1.76 -9.18 18.50
N ALA A 218 2.85 -9.75 17.97
CA ALA A 218 3.11 -11.18 18.02
C ALA A 218 3.26 -11.68 19.48
N ASP A 219 4.06 -10.97 20.30
CA ASP A 219 4.21 -11.27 21.73
C ASP A 219 2.87 -11.22 22.47
N PHE A 220 2.04 -10.21 22.18
CA PHE A 220 0.70 -10.09 22.75
C PHE A 220 -0.22 -11.24 22.30
N ALA A 221 -0.23 -11.57 21.01
CA ALA A 221 -1.03 -12.65 20.44
C ALA A 221 -0.66 -14.00 21.07
N HIS A 222 0.64 -14.32 21.17
CA HIS A 222 1.13 -15.55 21.79
C HIS A 222 0.84 -15.59 23.29
N LYS A 223 1.04 -14.48 24.02
CA LYS A 223 0.77 -14.39 25.46
C LYS A 223 -0.67 -14.75 25.78
N PHE A 224 -1.63 -14.24 25.01
CA PHE A 224 -3.07 -14.42 25.28
C PHE A 224 -3.73 -15.51 24.42
N GLY A 225 -2.95 -16.22 23.59
CA GLY A 225 -3.47 -17.21 22.64
C GLY A 225 -4.53 -16.64 21.71
N ALA A 226 -4.34 -15.40 21.27
CA ALA A 226 -5.31 -14.66 20.48
C ALA A 226 -4.99 -14.79 18.97
N PRO A 227 -5.80 -15.53 18.18
CA PRO A 227 -5.67 -15.56 16.73
C PRO A 227 -5.72 -14.16 16.12
N VAL A 228 -4.98 -13.98 15.04
CA VAL A 228 -4.80 -12.69 14.34
C VAL A 228 -5.39 -12.79 12.94
N ILE A 229 -6.35 -11.92 12.66
CA ILE A 229 -6.79 -11.59 11.31
C ILE A 229 -6.09 -10.28 10.93
N ALA A 230 -5.34 -10.29 9.84
CA ALA A 230 -4.72 -9.08 9.32
C ALA A 230 -5.65 -8.37 8.33
N SER A 231 -5.65 -7.04 8.31
CA SER A 231 -6.02 -6.31 7.09
C SER A 231 -5.01 -6.62 5.99
N TYR A 232 -5.32 -6.29 4.74
CA TYR A 232 -4.45 -6.68 3.63
C TYR A 232 -3.07 -6.03 3.71
N LYS A 233 -3.03 -4.75 4.05
CA LYS A 233 -1.77 -4.03 4.19
C LYS A 233 -1.01 -4.43 5.45
N ALA A 234 -1.68 -5.08 6.39
CA ALA A 234 -1.08 -5.66 7.59
C ALA A 234 -0.66 -7.13 7.42
N LYS A 235 -0.80 -7.74 6.23
CA LYS A 235 -0.28 -9.10 6.01
C LYS A 235 1.22 -9.16 6.34
N GLY A 236 1.60 -10.20 7.09
CA GLY A 236 2.97 -10.41 7.57
C GLY A 236 3.33 -9.71 8.89
N VAL A 237 2.41 -8.98 9.55
CA VAL A 237 2.63 -8.51 10.94
C VAL A 237 2.77 -9.66 11.94
N LEU A 238 2.13 -10.79 11.63
CA LEU A 238 2.43 -12.10 12.18
C LEU A 238 2.74 -13.00 10.99
N PRO A 239 3.84 -13.77 10.99
CA PRO A 239 4.14 -14.72 9.92
C PRO A 239 2.95 -15.64 9.66
N GLU A 240 2.53 -15.80 8.40
CA GLU A 240 1.28 -16.51 8.09
C GLU A 240 1.38 -18.03 8.29
N ASP A 241 2.58 -18.58 8.51
CA ASP A 241 2.78 -19.97 8.95
C ASP A 241 2.51 -20.17 10.45
N ASP A 242 2.46 -19.09 11.25
CA ASP A 242 2.16 -19.11 12.68
C ASP A 242 0.78 -19.74 12.95
N PRO A 243 0.64 -20.62 13.96
CA PRO A 243 -0.63 -21.26 14.30
C PRO A 243 -1.78 -20.31 14.65
N LEU A 244 -1.50 -19.08 15.07
CA LEU A 244 -2.50 -18.04 15.38
C LEU A 244 -2.84 -17.17 14.17
N ALA A 245 -2.09 -17.23 13.07
CA ALA A 245 -2.37 -16.42 11.88
C ALA A 245 -3.57 -16.97 11.10
N LEU A 246 -4.62 -16.16 10.93
CA LEU A 246 -5.79 -16.45 10.10
C LEU A 246 -5.72 -15.80 8.71
N GLY A 247 -4.59 -15.18 8.37
CA GLY A 247 -4.34 -14.55 7.07
C GLY A 247 -5.00 -13.17 6.92
N GLY A 248 -5.01 -12.67 5.68
CA GLY A 248 -5.56 -11.37 5.32
C GLY A 248 -7.06 -11.41 5.00
N ALA A 249 -7.83 -10.43 5.46
CA ALA A 249 -9.28 -10.38 5.27
C ALA A 249 -9.81 -9.03 4.76
N GLY A 250 -11.04 -9.02 4.21
CA GLY A 250 -11.74 -7.79 3.77
C GLY A 250 -12.12 -7.64 2.30
N LEU A 251 -11.70 -8.56 1.42
CA LEU A 251 -11.85 -8.48 -0.05
C LEU A 251 -12.56 -9.70 -0.60
N SER A 252 -12.31 -10.88 -0.01
CA SER A 252 -12.84 -12.16 -0.42
C SER A 252 -14.08 -12.56 0.42
N PRO A 253 -15.29 -12.51 -0.16
CA PRO A 253 -16.48 -13.06 0.50
C PRO A 253 -16.37 -14.56 0.79
N LEU A 254 -15.51 -15.28 0.06
CA LEU A 254 -15.25 -16.70 0.32
C LEU A 254 -14.44 -16.88 1.62
N ALA A 255 -13.38 -16.09 1.83
CA ALA A 255 -12.63 -16.09 3.10
C ALA A 255 -13.53 -15.71 4.28
N ASP A 256 -14.38 -14.69 4.09
CA ASP A 256 -15.28 -14.20 5.12
C ASP A 256 -16.25 -15.28 5.62
N ARG A 257 -16.63 -16.26 4.79
CA ARG A 257 -17.48 -17.40 5.22
C ARG A 257 -16.81 -18.28 6.28
N HIS A 258 -15.47 -18.34 6.27
CA HIS A 258 -14.69 -19.11 7.23
C HIS A 258 -14.30 -18.27 8.45
N LEU A 259 -14.05 -16.98 8.26
CA LEU A 259 -13.66 -16.06 9.33
C LEU A 259 -14.84 -15.63 10.21
N LYS A 260 -16.00 -15.36 9.60
CA LYS A 260 -17.18 -14.84 10.32
C LYS A 260 -17.62 -15.73 11.49
N PRO A 261 -17.70 -17.08 11.37
CA PRO A 261 -18.03 -17.92 12.52
C PRO A 261 -17.05 -17.81 13.69
N VAL A 262 -15.76 -17.55 13.41
CA VAL A 262 -14.75 -17.33 14.46
C VAL A 262 -14.98 -15.96 15.11
N ILE A 263 -15.23 -14.92 14.31
CA ILE A 263 -15.54 -13.58 14.82
C ILE A 263 -16.79 -13.60 15.71
N GLU A 264 -17.85 -14.29 15.30
CA GLU A 264 -19.10 -14.40 16.08
C GLU A 264 -18.91 -15.16 17.41
N GLN A 265 -17.95 -16.08 17.47
CA GLN A 265 -17.64 -16.83 18.69
C GLN A 265 -16.75 -16.05 19.66
N ALA A 266 -16.00 -15.07 19.18
CA ALA A 266 -15.08 -14.30 20.01
C ALA A 266 -15.83 -13.56 21.14
N ASP A 267 -15.29 -13.57 22.35
CA ASP A 267 -15.84 -12.84 23.49
C ASP A 267 -15.09 -11.54 23.79
N PHE A 268 -13.86 -11.44 23.27
CA PHE A 268 -13.03 -10.25 23.28
C PHE A 268 -12.44 -10.03 21.89
N ILE A 269 -12.66 -8.86 21.29
CA ILE A 269 -12.09 -8.48 20.00
C ILE A 269 -11.20 -7.26 20.21
N LEU A 270 -9.95 -7.37 19.79
CA LEU A 270 -8.98 -6.29 19.79
C LEU A 270 -8.75 -5.79 18.38
N LEU A 271 -9.15 -4.56 18.11
CA LEU A 271 -8.85 -3.87 16.86
C LEU A 271 -7.51 -3.13 17.05
N ALA A 272 -6.41 -3.73 16.61
CA ALA A 272 -5.07 -3.19 16.76
C ALA A 272 -4.66 -2.44 15.50
N GLY A 273 -4.74 -1.11 15.51
CA GLY A 273 -4.35 -0.28 14.37
C GLY A 273 -5.19 -0.48 13.11
N TYR A 274 -6.45 -0.90 13.29
CA TYR A 274 -7.37 -1.27 12.23
C TYR A 274 -7.87 -0.03 11.46
N ASP A 275 -7.59 0.03 10.15
CA ASP A 275 -8.19 1.02 9.24
C ASP A 275 -9.33 0.36 8.43
N PRO A 276 -10.60 0.72 8.68
CA PRO A 276 -11.73 0.08 8.02
C PRO A 276 -11.82 0.40 6.52
N ILE A 277 -11.04 1.35 5.99
CA ILE A 277 -11.02 1.66 4.55
C ILE A 277 -10.61 0.46 3.70
N GLU A 278 -9.86 -0.48 4.27
CA GLU A 278 -9.40 -1.69 3.57
C GLU A 278 -10.52 -2.73 3.37
N MET A 279 -11.64 -2.58 4.09
CA MET A 279 -12.67 -3.60 4.17
C MET A 279 -13.86 -3.32 3.26
N ARG A 280 -14.37 -4.39 2.61
CA ARG A 280 -15.61 -4.33 1.84
C ARG A 280 -16.84 -4.22 2.74
N THR A 281 -17.97 -3.90 2.12
CA THR A 281 -19.26 -3.71 2.80
C THR A 281 -19.72 -4.88 3.67
N GLY A 282 -19.25 -6.11 3.41
CA GLY A 282 -19.56 -7.29 4.23
C GLY A 282 -18.97 -7.26 5.65
N TRP A 283 -17.97 -6.42 5.89
CA TRP A 283 -17.33 -6.22 7.20
C TRP A 283 -18.00 -5.12 8.02
N ARG A 284 -19.04 -4.48 7.50
CA ARG A 284 -19.77 -3.46 8.23
C ARG A 284 -20.52 -4.09 9.41
N ASN A 285 -20.23 -3.61 10.63
CA ASN A 285 -20.82 -4.10 11.89
C ASN A 285 -20.70 -5.63 12.03
N LEU A 286 -19.52 -6.17 11.75
CA LEU A 286 -19.27 -7.62 11.77
C LEU A 286 -19.30 -8.23 13.17
N TRP A 287 -19.19 -7.39 14.20
CA TRP A 287 -19.29 -7.74 15.62
C TRP A 287 -20.34 -6.88 16.32
N ASP A 288 -20.73 -7.31 17.52
CA ASP A 288 -21.75 -6.65 18.34
C ASP A 288 -21.20 -6.30 19.72
N PRO A 289 -20.89 -5.00 20.00
CA PRO A 289 -20.38 -4.57 21.31
C PRO A 289 -21.33 -4.78 22.49
N GLU A 290 -22.62 -5.11 22.25
CA GLU A 290 -23.55 -5.50 23.31
C GLU A 290 -23.33 -6.95 23.77
N ARG A 291 -22.68 -7.77 22.93
CA ARG A 291 -22.43 -9.21 23.18
C ARG A 291 -20.95 -9.53 23.37
N GLN A 292 -20.09 -8.76 22.73
CA GLN A 292 -18.65 -8.97 22.66
C GLN A 292 -17.96 -7.75 23.25
N THR A 293 -16.88 -7.93 24.02
CA THR A 293 -16.08 -6.76 24.42
C THR A 293 -15.16 -6.40 23.26
N VAL A 294 -15.36 -5.24 22.67
CA VAL A 294 -14.56 -4.76 21.53
C VAL A 294 -13.69 -3.59 22.01
N VAL A 295 -12.38 -3.80 22.00
CA VAL A 295 -11.38 -2.79 22.36
C VAL A 295 -10.68 -2.33 21.09
N GLU A 296 -10.64 -1.02 20.87
CA GLU A 296 -10.02 -0.42 19.69
C GLU A 296 -8.80 0.41 20.09
N LEU A 297 -7.67 0.15 19.42
CA LEU A 297 -6.41 0.88 19.56
C LEU A 297 -6.12 1.53 18.20
N LEU A 298 -6.06 2.86 18.13
CA LEU A 298 -5.81 3.58 16.88
C LEU A 298 -4.86 4.76 17.04
N ALA A 299 -4.05 5.01 16.01
CA ALA A 299 -3.13 6.13 15.98
C ALA A 299 -3.83 7.48 15.74
N ALA A 300 -4.96 7.47 15.01
CA ALA A 300 -5.71 8.67 14.68
C ALA A 300 -7.22 8.40 14.62
N PRO A 301 -8.07 9.34 15.07
CA PRO A 301 -9.52 9.15 15.15
C PRO A 301 -10.16 8.54 13.89
N GLU A 302 -11.02 7.55 14.08
CA GLU A 302 -11.89 6.99 13.04
C GLU A 302 -13.30 7.58 13.17
N TYR A 303 -13.86 8.05 12.06
CA TYR A 303 -15.17 8.73 12.05
C TYR A 303 -16.24 8.01 11.22
N SER A 304 -15.86 6.96 10.50
CA SER A 304 -16.81 6.10 9.79
C SER A 304 -17.59 5.23 10.77
N TYR A 305 -18.79 4.82 10.37
CA TYR A 305 -19.60 3.82 11.09
C TYR A 305 -19.46 2.44 10.43
N MET A 306 -18.23 2.09 10.03
CA MET A 306 -17.94 0.75 9.55
C MET A 306 -18.05 -0.28 10.67
N HIS A 307 -17.78 0.14 11.91
CA HIS A 307 -17.93 -0.67 13.11
C HIS A 307 -18.16 0.23 14.32
N THR A 308 -18.41 -0.39 15.47
CA THR A 308 -18.44 0.24 16.78
C THR A 308 -17.56 -0.56 17.73
N ALA A 309 -17.07 0.10 18.78
CA ALA A 309 -16.27 -0.52 19.83
C ALA A 309 -16.91 -0.27 21.20
N SER A 310 -16.67 -1.18 22.16
CA SER A 310 -17.04 -0.96 23.56
C SER A 310 -16.18 0.16 24.16
N MET A 311 -14.90 0.21 23.76
CA MET A 311 -13.89 1.12 24.28
C MET A 311 -12.87 1.45 23.19
N THR A 312 -12.44 2.70 23.14
CA THR A 312 -11.50 3.19 22.13
C THR A 312 -10.37 3.97 22.80
N PHE A 313 -9.13 3.63 22.45
CA PHE A 313 -7.91 4.29 22.94
C PHE A 313 -7.13 4.90 21.77
N HIS A 314 -6.91 6.22 21.83
CA HIS A 314 -6.11 6.94 20.84
C HIS A 314 -4.68 7.06 21.34
N ALA A 315 -3.80 6.20 20.86
CA ALA A 315 -2.45 6.04 21.34
C ALA A 315 -1.60 5.24 20.34
N HIS A 316 -0.30 5.15 20.59
CA HIS A 316 0.57 4.26 19.83
C HIS A 316 0.16 2.81 20.07
N VAL A 317 -0.01 2.02 19.02
CA VAL A 317 -0.56 0.66 19.08
C VAL A 317 0.34 -0.27 19.88
N GLY A 318 1.66 -0.28 19.61
CA GLY A 318 2.62 -1.09 20.37
C GLY A 318 2.60 -0.81 21.88
N GLU A 319 2.85 0.44 22.27
CA GLU A 319 2.72 0.90 23.66
C GLU A 319 1.36 0.58 24.30
N SER A 320 0.28 0.64 23.51
CA SER A 320 -1.07 0.32 23.98
C SER A 320 -1.26 -1.16 24.22
N LEU A 321 -0.66 -2.04 23.40
CA LEU A 321 -0.67 -3.49 23.59
C LEU A 321 0.10 -3.87 24.87
N GLU A 322 1.30 -3.32 25.05
CA GLU A 322 2.09 -3.53 26.27
C GLU A 322 1.33 -3.04 27.50
N THR A 323 0.81 -1.81 27.41
CA THR A 323 -0.01 -1.23 28.46
C THR A 323 -1.16 -2.16 28.74
N LEU A 324 -2.04 -2.48 27.80
CA LEU A 324 -3.22 -3.34 27.99
C LEU A 324 -2.88 -4.74 28.55
N GLY A 325 -1.73 -5.31 28.17
CA GLY A 325 -1.29 -6.62 28.62
C GLY A 325 -0.61 -6.64 29.99
N ASP A 326 -0.19 -5.49 30.53
CA ASP A 326 0.52 -5.39 31.80
C ASP A 326 -0.32 -5.89 33.00
N GLY A 327 0.27 -6.71 33.86
CA GLY A 327 -0.42 -7.29 35.02
C GLY A 327 -1.61 -8.21 34.72
N VAL A 328 -1.90 -8.51 33.45
CA VAL A 328 -2.96 -9.45 33.05
C VAL A 328 -2.36 -10.85 32.88
N GLU A 329 -2.79 -11.78 33.74
CA GLU A 329 -2.36 -13.18 33.71
C GLU A 329 -2.97 -13.92 32.51
N PRO A 330 -2.17 -14.63 31.70
CA PRO A 330 -2.68 -15.39 30.57
C PRO A 330 -3.45 -16.63 31.03
N ARG A 331 -4.33 -17.13 30.15
CA ARG A 331 -5.07 -18.38 30.35
C ARG A 331 -5.18 -19.17 29.05
N ALA A 332 -5.58 -20.42 29.14
CA ALA A 332 -5.89 -21.21 27.95
C ALA A 332 -7.13 -20.63 27.25
N THR A 333 -6.98 -20.35 25.96
CA THR A 333 -7.98 -19.73 25.09
C THR A 333 -8.22 -20.60 23.86
N TRP A 334 -9.35 -20.40 23.19
CA TRP A 334 -9.77 -21.19 22.03
C TRP A 334 -9.65 -22.71 22.21
N PRO A 335 -10.36 -23.30 23.20
CA PRO A 335 -10.28 -24.74 23.43
C PRO A 335 -10.76 -25.53 22.20
N GLY A 336 -10.10 -26.65 21.91
CA GLY A 336 -10.43 -27.51 20.79
C GLY A 336 -9.67 -27.16 19.52
N SER A 337 -10.29 -27.39 18.36
CA SER A 337 -9.64 -27.28 17.05
C SER A 337 -10.12 -26.09 16.21
N VAL A 338 -10.99 -25.22 16.72
CA VAL A 338 -11.67 -24.17 15.92
C VAL A 338 -10.70 -23.34 15.07
N ILE A 339 -9.60 -22.86 15.65
CA ILE A 339 -8.61 -22.06 14.92
C ILE A 339 -7.85 -22.89 13.89
N ALA A 340 -7.41 -24.11 14.26
CA ALA A 340 -6.74 -25.01 13.33
C ALA A 340 -7.64 -25.44 12.16
N ASP A 341 -8.91 -25.74 12.44
CA ASP A 341 -9.92 -26.12 11.44
C ASP A 341 -10.23 -24.94 10.51
N THR A 342 -10.36 -23.71 11.05
CA THR A 342 -10.52 -22.51 10.23
C THR A 342 -9.32 -22.28 9.33
N ARG A 343 -8.08 -22.41 9.83
CA ARG A 343 -6.87 -22.31 9.00
C ARG A 343 -6.86 -23.36 7.90
N SER A 344 -7.17 -24.61 8.22
CA SER A 344 -7.25 -25.69 7.22
C SER A 344 -8.34 -25.42 6.17
N ALA A 345 -9.48 -24.85 6.57
CA ALA A 345 -10.56 -24.52 5.66
C ALA A 345 -10.18 -23.37 4.72
N LEU A 346 -9.52 -22.32 5.23
CA LEU A 346 -9.00 -21.21 4.44
C LEU A 346 -7.97 -21.70 3.41
N ALA A 347 -7.00 -22.51 3.82
CA ALA A 347 -5.99 -23.08 2.91
C ALA A 347 -6.63 -23.92 1.79
N GLY A 348 -7.69 -24.67 2.11
CA GLY A 348 -8.43 -25.50 1.15
C GLY A 348 -9.39 -24.75 0.21
N ALA A 349 -9.76 -23.51 0.52
CA ALA A 349 -10.84 -22.80 -0.18
C ALA A 349 -10.44 -22.25 -1.56
N PHE A 350 -9.15 -22.01 -1.80
CA PHE A 350 -8.67 -21.20 -2.94
C PHE A 350 -8.02 -22.00 -4.08
N GLY A 351 -8.24 -23.32 -4.16
CA GLY A 351 -7.83 -24.12 -5.33
C GLY A 351 -6.31 -24.26 -5.51
N GLN A 352 -5.52 -24.13 -4.44
CA GLN A 352 -4.05 -24.13 -4.48
C GLN A 352 -3.41 -25.36 -5.15
N ASN A 353 -4.11 -26.49 -5.14
CA ASN A 353 -3.67 -27.78 -5.69
C ASN A 353 -4.04 -27.99 -7.17
N GLU A 354 -4.59 -26.99 -7.86
CA GLU A 354 -4.91 -27.10 -9.28
C GLU A 354 -3.65 -27.30 -10.14
N ALA A 355 -3.79 -27.95 -11.30
CA ALA A 355 -2.68 -28.17 -12.22
C ALA A 355 -2.13 -26.84 -12.76
N TRP A 356 -3.03 -25.98 -13.26
CA TRP A 356 -2.73 -24.64 -13.75
C TRP A 356 -3.94 -23.72 -13.55
N GLY A 357 -3.69 -22.43 -13.41
CA GLY A 357 -4.69 -21.41 -13.10
C GLY A 357 -4.16 -20.36 -12.13
N PRO A 358 -4.99 -19.38 -11.74
CA PRO A 358 -4.53 -18.25 -10.94
C PRO A 358 -3.95 -18.61 -9.56
N ALA A 359 -4.47 -19.64 -8.89
CA ALA A 359 -3.93 -20.10 -7.60
C ALA A 359 -2.65 -20.90 -7.81
N ALA A 360 -2.58 -21.70 -8.87
CA ALA A 360 -1.36 -22.40 -9.26
C ALA A 360 -0.22 -21.43 -9.59
N ILE A 361 -0.50 -20.35 -10.31
CA ILE A 361 0.49 -19.30 -10.60
C ILE A 361 1.00 -18.69 -9.29
N THR A 362 0.09 -18.24 -8.42
CA THR A 362 0.45 -17.60 -7.14
C THR A 362 1.32 -18.51 -6.26
N THR A 363 0.90 -19.76 -6.05
CA THR A 363 1.64 -20.73 -5.24
C THR A 363 2.99 -21.10 -5.84
N THR A 364 3.08 -21.21 -7.18
CA THR A 364 4.34 -21.51 -7.88
C THR A 364 5.35 -20.39 -7.70
N VAL A 365 4.92 -19.13 -7.84
CA VAL A 365 5.79 -17.97 -7.59
C VAL A 365 6.25 -17.95 -6.13
N ARG A 366 5.32 -18.08 -5.17
CA ARG A 366 5.64 -18.05 -3.73
C ARG A 366 6.64 -19.13 -3.33
N ALA A 367 6.48 -20.35 -3.86
CA ALA A 367 7.36 -21.48 -3.59
C ALA A 367 8.77 -21.35 -4.21
N ASN A 368 8.96 -20.49 -5.21
CA ASN A 368 10.23 -20.27 -5.91
C ASN A 368 10.85 -18.90 -5.59
N THR A 369 10.41 -18.23 -4.54
CA THR A 369 10.92 -16.90 -4.13
C THR A 369 11.27 -16.89 -2.62
N PRO A 370 12.26 -16.10 -2.18
CA PRO A 370 12.65 -15.99 -0.76
C PRO A 370 11.51 -15.50 0.14
N PRO A 371 11.31 -16.01 1.37
CA PRO A 371 10.18 -15.67 2.26
C PRO A 371 9.85 -14.17 2.33
N GLU A 372 10.88 -13.33 2.41
CA GLU A 372 10.86 -11.87 2.47
C GLU A 372 10.59 -11.16 1.14
N THR A 373 10.21 -11.88 0.09
CA THR A 373 9.85 -11.30 -1.22
C THR A 373 8.72 -10.30 -1.09
N VAL A 374 8.90 -9.12 -1.69
CA VAL A 374 7.83 -8.12 -1.83
C VAL A 374 6.97 -8.49 -3.02
N LEU A 375 5.70 -8.72 -2.77
CA LEU A 375 4.66 -8.85 -3.78
C LEU A 375 3.97 -7.50 -3.94
N THR A 376 3.96 -6.95 -5.14
CA THR A 376 3.05 -5.85 -5.49
C THR A 376 1.89 -6.40 -6.31
N VAL A 377 0.67 -5.92 -6.06
CA VAL A 377 -0.53 -6.51 -6.69
C VAL A 377 -1.43 -5.43 -7.26
N ASP A 378 -1.85 -5.63 -8.51
CA ASP A 378 -2.69 -4.70 -9.24
C ASP A 378 -4.17 -4.88 -8.87
N SER A 379 -5.03 -3.97 -9.32
CA SER A 379 -6.47 -4.08 -9.09
C SER A 379 -7.13 -5.00 -10.11
N GLY A 380 -7.78 -6.06 -9.63
CA GLY A 380 -8.48 -7.03 -10.49
C GLY A 380 -8.94 -8.28 -9.75
N ALA A 381 -9.39 -9.28 -10.50
CA ALA A 381 -9.78 -10.59 -9.96
C ALA A 381 -8.57 -11.31 -9.31
N HIS A 382 -7.41 -11.25 -9.97
CA HIS A 382 -6.15 -11.78 -9.45
C HIS A 382 -5.80 -11.23 -8.06
N ARG A 383 -6.09 -9.95 -7.78
CA ARG A 383 -5.86 -9.33 -6.46
C ARG A 383 -6.56 -10.07 -5.33
N ILE A 384 -7.85 -10.36 -5.52
CA ILE A 384 -8.69 -10.99 -4.50
C ILE A 384 -8.14 -12.37 -4.16
N LEU A 385 -7.77 -13.14 -5.18
CA LEU A 385 -7.23 -14.48 -4.98
C LEU A 385 -5.80 -14.46 -4.43
N ALA A 386 -4.91 -13.66 -5.03
CA ALA A 386 -3.51 -13.56 -4.61
C ALA A 386 -3.40 -13.13 -3.15
N SER A 387 -4.28 -12.24 -2.68
CA SER A 387 -4.30 -11.82 -1.27
C SER A 387 -4.63 -12.93 -0.28
N GLN A 388 -5.28 -14.00 -0.74
CA GLN A 388 -5.66 -15.17 0.07
C GLN A 388 -4.67 -16.34 -0.08
N VAL A 389 -3.96 -16.42 -1.21
CA VAL A 389 -3.04 -17.52 -1.53
C VAL A 389 -1.58 -17.16 -1.26
N TRP A 390 -1.22 -15.86 -1.32
CA TRP A 390 0.12 -15.41 -1.00
C TRP A 390 0.31 -15.32 0.52
N GLU A 391 1.15 -16.20 1.05
CA GLU A 391 1.56 -16.19 2.46
C GLU A 391 2.68 -15.17 2.68
N ALA A 392 2.37 -14.11 3.44
CA ALA A 392 3.33 -13.09 3.82
C ALA A 392 4.05 -13.46 5.12
N GLN A 393 5.38 -13.32 5.13
CA GLN A 393 6.23 -13.73 6.25
C GLN A 393 6.79 -12.56 7.06
N VAL A 394 6.74 -11.35 6.50
CA VAL A 394 7.24 -10.11 7.11
C VAL A 394 6.31 -8.95 6.75
N PRO A 395 6.25 -7.88 7.57
CA PRO A 395 5.48 -6.68 7.22
C PRO A 395 6.03 -6.03 5.93
N HIS A 396 5.21 -5.18 5.30
CA HIS A 396 5.51 -4.55 4.00
C HIS A 396 5.86 -5.53 2.86
N ALA A 397 5.52 -6.82 2.99
CA ALA A 397 5.73 -7.81 1.93
C ALA A 397 4.61 -7.86 0.88
N VAL A 398 3.47 -7.20 1.13
CA VAL A 398 2.35 -7.12 0.18
C VAL A 398 1.93 -5.67 0.01
N LEU A 399 2.15 -5.11 -1.18
CA LEU A 399 1.86 -3.71 -1.51
C LEU A 399 0.81 -3.64 -2.63
N GLN A 400 -0.22 -2.81 -2.46
CA GLN A 400 -1.29 -2.68 -3.45
C GLN A 400 -2.13 -1.42 -3.21
N SER A 401 -2.80 -0.94 -4.26
CA SER A 401 -3.86 0.07 -4.12
C SER A 401 -5.07 -0.53 -3.40
N THR A 402 -5.34 -0.11 -2.16
CA THR A 402 -6.32 -0.79 -1.31
C THR A 402 -7.64 -0.01 -1.21
N GLY A 403 -7.59 1.26 -0.81
CA GLY A 403 -8.79 2.09 -0.66
C GLY A 403 -9.39 2.47 -2.02
N LEU A 404 -8.56 3.04 -2.91
CA LEU A 404 -9.03 3.57 -4.19
C LEU A 404 -9.20 2.49 -5.27
N CYS A 405 -8.49 1.37 -5.15
CA CYS A 405 -8.48 0.26 -6.11
C CYS A 405 -8.05 0.67 -7.54
N THR A 406 -6.97 1.46 -7.63
CA THR A 406 -6.38 1.92 -8.89
C THR A 406 -5.72 0.76 -9.65
N MET A 407 -6.01 0.67 -10.94
CA MET A 407 -5.35 -0.25 -11.87
C MET A 407 -4.01 0.33 -12.38
N GLY A 408 -3.07 -0.54 -12.77
CA GLY A 408 -1.74 -0.18 -13.25
C GLY A 408 -0.76 0.19 -12.13
N CYS A 409 -1.06 -0.12 -10.86
CA CYS A 409 -0.24 0.28 -9.72
C CYS A 409 0.91 -0.69 -9.40
N ALA A 410 0.78 -1.98 -9.73
CA ALA A 410 1.72 -3.01 -9.28
C ALA A 410 3.14 -2.81 -9.83
N LEU A 411 3.27 -2.57 -11.13
CA LEU A 411 4.57 -2.40 -11.78
C LEU A 411 5.32 -1.17 -11.26
N PRO A 412 4.70 0.03 -11.16
CA PRO A 412 5.32 1.18 -10.53
C PRO A 412 5.68 0.98 -9.05
N LEU A 413 4.78 0.39 -8.24
CA LEU A 413 5.08 0.06 -6.83
C LEU A 413 6.32 -0.85 -6.72
N ALA A 414 6.41 -1.87 -7.58
CA ALA A 414 7.54 -2.80 -7.60
C ALA A 414 8.85 -2.10 -7.99
N THR A 415 8.77 -1.17 -8.95
CA THR A 415 9.93 -0.34 -9.34
C THR A 415 10.46 0.44 -8.14
N GLY A 416 9.59 1.11 -7.39
CA GLY A 416 9.96 1.85 -6.18
C GLY A 416 10.54 0.95 -5.09
N ALA A 417 9.86 -0.17 -4.80
CA ALA A 417 10.29 -1.11 -3.78
C ALA A 417 11.66 -1.74 -4.10
N LYS A 418 11.88 -2.19 -5.34
CA LYS A 418 13.15 -2.78 -5.77
C LYS A 418 14.29 -1.78 -5.77
N LEU A 419 14.02 -0.52 -6.13
CA LEU A 419 15.01 0.55 -6.07
C LEU A 419 15.44 0.84 -4.63
N ALA A 420 14.50 0.86 -3.69
CA ALA A 420 14.76 1.15 -2.29
C ALA A 420 15.36 -0.03 -1.50
N ALA A 421 15.00 -1.26 -1.88
CA ALA A 421 15.50 -2.50 -1.29
C ALA A 421 16.11 -3.40 -2.38
N PRO A 422 17.31 -3.06 -2.90
CA PRO A 422 17.92 -3.75 -4.05
C PRO A 422 18.18 -5.24 -3.80
N ASP A 423 18.39 -5.64 -2.55
CA ASP A 423 18.67 -7.02 -2.17
C ASP A 423 17.39 -7.86 -1.99
N ARG A 424 16.21 -7.23 -1.85
CA ARG A 424 14.94 -7.97 -1.76
C ARG A 424 14.48 -8.42 -3.14
N ALA A 425 13.99 -9.65 -3.23
CA ALA A 425 13.24 -10.09 -4.38
C ALA A 425 11.91 -9.31 -4.46
N VAL A 426 11.53 -8.87 -5.66
CA VAL A 426 10.28 -8.12 -5.89
C VAL A 426 9.55 -8.72 -7.08
N VAL A 427 8.28 -9.06 -6.86
CA VAL A 427 7.39 -9.60 -7.89
C VAL A 427 6.18 -8.71 -8.03
N ALA A 428 5.84 -8.33 -9.26
CA ALA A 428 4.63 -7.58 -9.58
C ALA A 428 3.58 -8.51 -10.20
N PHE A 429 2.42 -8.64 -9.56
CA PHE A 429 1.26 -9.35 -10.09
C PHE A 429 0.30 -8.35 -10.71
N THR A 430 -0.02 -8.55 -11.98
CA THR A 430 -0.93 -7.68 -12.72
C THR A 430 -1.81 -8.50 -13.67
N GLY A 431 -2.99 -7.99 -13.99
CA GLY A 431 -3.77 -8.51 -15.12
C GLY A 431 -3.30 -7.88 -16.41
N ASP A 432 -3.57 -8.52 -17.54
CA ASP A 432 -3.30 -7.96 -18.88
C ASP A 432 -3.81 -6.51 -19.06
N GLY A 433 -5.07 -6.23 -18.69
CA GLY A 433 -5.63 -4.88 -18.78
C GLY A 433 -5.02 -3.86 -17.82
N GLY A 434 -4.47 -4.31 -16.67
CA GLY A 434 -3.74 -3.43 -15.75
C GLY A 434 -2.36 -3.07 -16.30
N LEU A 435 -1.65 -4.06 -16.84
CA LEU A 435 -0.33 -3.84 -17.43
C LEU A 435 -0.40 -2.97 -18.69
N GLU A 436 -1.41 -3.17 -19.55
CA GLU A 436 -1.61 -2.36 -20.76
C GLU A 436 -1.69 -0.86 -20.48
N MET A 437 -2.21 -0.46 -19.30
CA MET A 437 -2.26 0.96 -18.90
C MET A 437 -0.88 1.57 -18.66
N VAL A 438 0.13 0.76 -18.33
CA VAL A 438 1.44 1.21 -17.84
C VAL A 438 2.63 0.53 -18.53
N LEU A 439 2.45 -0.01 -19.74
CA LEU A 439 3.53 -0.66 -20.51
C LEU A 439 4.80 0.19 -20.65
N GLY A 440 4.63 1.52 -20.71
CA GLY A 440 5.76 2.45 -20.74
C GLY A 440 6.71 2.27 -19.57
N GLU A 441 6.26 1.83 -18.40
CA GLU A 441 7.11 1.71 -17.21
C GLU A 441 8.02 0.47 -17.22
N LEU A 442 7.83 -0.47 -18.15
CA LEU A 442 8.83 -1.51 -18.43
C LEU A 442 10.14 -0.87 -18.93
N VAL A 443 10.05 0.26 -19.65
CA VAL A 443 11.21 1.08 -20.03
C VAL A 443 11.93 1.62 -18.80
N THR A 444 11.19 2.02 -17.77
CA THR A 444 11.76 2.55 -16.53
C THR A 444 12.53 1.48 -15.77
N LEU A 445 12.00 0.25 -15.67
CA LEU A 445 12.76 -0.88 -15.11
C LEU A 445 14.07 -1.14 -15.86
N ARG A 446 14.03 -1.15 -17.21
CA ARG A 446 15.22 -1.31 -18.06
C ARG A 446 16.25 -0.21 -17.79
N ASP A 447 15.83 1.05 -17.85
CA ASP A 447 16.73 2.21 -17.70
C ASP A 447 17.39 2.25 -16.32
N LEU A 448 16.68 1.76 -15.29
CA LEU A 448 17.18 1.65 -13.92
C LEU A 448 17.90 0.32 -13.64
N LYS A 449 17.89 -0.63 -14.58
CA LYS A 449 18.43 -1.99 -14.44
C LYS A 449 17.90 -2.70 -13.19
N LEU A 450 16.59 -2.62 -13.00
CA LEU A 450 15.93 -3.24 -11.84
C LEU A 450 15.40 -4.63 -12.24
N PRO A 451 15.90 -5.71 -11.63
CA PRO A 451 15.42 -7.07 -11.90
C PRO A 451 14.14 -7.33 -11.12
N VAL A 452 13.04 -6.73 -11.59
CA VAL A 452 11.68 -7.01 -11.14
C VAL A 452 11.10 -8.14 -11.97
N ILE A 453 10.47 -9.10 -11.31
CA ILE A 453 9.72 -10.17 -11.97
C ILE A 453 8.27 -9.70 -12.13
N VAL A 454 7.78 -9.60 -13.35
CA VAL A 454 6.41 -9.16 -13.68
C VAL A 454 5.61 -10.38 -14.10
N VAL A 455 4.63 -10.78 -13.32
CA VAL A 455 3.73 -11.91 -13.62
C VAL A 455 2.39 -11.35 -14.08
N VAL A 456 2.04 -11.64 -15.33
CA VAL A 456 0.82 -11.15 -15.98
C VAL A 456 -0.18 -12.29 -16.06
N PHE A 457 -1.35 -12.12 -15.45
CA PHE A 457 -2.47 -13.04 -15.59
C PHE A 457 -3.24 -12.66 -16.86
N VAL A 458 -3.13 -13.49 -17.91
CA VAL A 458 -3.67 -13.21 -19.25
C VAL A 458 -4.95 -14.02 -19.45
N ASP A 459 -6.10 -13.35 -19.42
CA ASP A 459 -7.44 -13.92 -19.74
C ASP A 459 -8.19 -13.13 -20.83
N ALA A 460 -7.53 -12.11 -21.39
CA ALA A 460 -8.04 -11.19 -22.39
C ALA A 460 -9.39 -10.56 -21.96
N SER A 461 -9.52 -10.25 -20.67
CA SER A 461 -10.73 -9.67 -20.11
C SER A 461 -10.51 -8.83 -18.86
N LEU A 462 -11.37 -7.84 -18.65
CA LEU A 462 -11.58 -7.28 -17.32
C LEU A 462 -12.43 -8.26 -16.49
N ALA A 463 -11.84 -9.42 -16.13
CA ALA A 463 -12.55 -10.59 -15.62
C ALA A 463 -13.42 -10.34 -14.39
N LEU A 464 -13.00 -9.45 -13.47
CA LEU A 464 -13.82 -9.08 -12.31
C LEU A 464 -15.12 -8.37 -12.73
N ILE A 465 -15.07 -7.56 -13.78
CA ILE A 465 -16.23 -6.83 -14.29
C ILE A 465 -17.08 -7.73 -15.18
N GLU A 466 -16.47 -8.60 -16.00
CA GLU A 466 -17.17 -9.67 -16.73
C GLU A 466 -18.00 -10.53 -15.76
N LYS A 467 -17.39 -11.01 -14.68
CA LYS A 467 -18.06 -11.84 -13.67
C LYS A 467 -19.26 -11.12 -13.06
N LYS A 468 -19.10 -9.84 -12.70
CA LYS A 468 -20.20 -9.01 -12.17
C LYS A 468 -21.32 -8.82 -13.20
N GLN A 469 -21.01 -8.53 -14.46
CA GLN A 469 -22.02 -8.39 -15.52
C GLN A 469 -22.82 -9.70 -15.65
N ARG A 470 -22.15 -10.85 -15.63
CA ARG A 470 -22.78 -12.17 -15.70
C ARG A 470 -23.65 -12.50 -14.48
N GLU A 471 -23.19 -12.20 -13.26
CA GLU A 471 -23.97 -12.32 -12.03
C GLU A 471 -25.24 -11.44 -12.04
N MET A 472 -25.15 -10.25 -12.63
CA MET A 472 -26.28 -9.34 -12.86
C MET A 472 -27.15 -9.72 -14.06
N ARG A 473 -26.79 -10.78 -14.80
CA ARG A 473 -27.46 -11.27 -16.02
C ARG A 473 -27.48 -10.22 -17.14
N TYR A 474 -26.44 -9.39 -17.20
CA TYR A 474 -26.21 -8.43 -18.28
C TYR A 474 -25.42 -9.06 -19.43
N GLY A 475 -25.40 -8.37 -20.58
CA GLY A 475 -24.54 -8.76 -21.71
C GLY A 475 -23.08 -8.39 -21.47
N ASN A 476 -22.16 -9.12 -22.14
CA ASN A 476 -20.72 -8.89 -22.05
C ASN A 476 -20.32 -7.64 -22.85
N ALA A 477 -20.05 -6.52 -22.18
CA ALA A 477 -19.80 -5.24 -22.84
C ALA A 477 -18.65 -4.45 -22.19
N GLY A 478 -17.70 -4.01 -23.01
CA GLY A 478 -16.59 -3.15 -22.60
C GLY A 478 -15.53 -3.82 -21.72
N VAL A 479 -15.48 -5.16 -21.71
CA VAL A 479 -14.58 -5.95 -20.86
C VAL A 479 -13.81 -7.03 -21.61
N ASP A 480 -14.04 -7.21 -22.91
CA ASP A 480 -13.24 -8.12 -23.73
C ASP A 480 -12.10 -7.36 -24.40
N MET A 481 -10.94 -7.98 -24.43
CA MET A 481 -9.72 -7.44 -24.99
C MET A 481 -9.14 -8.40 -26.03
N GLN A 482 -8.27 -7.90 -26.90
CA GLN A 482 -7.43 -8.79 -27.71
C GLN A 482 -6.20 -9.17 -26.88
N GLU A 483 -5.69 -10.38 -27.08
CA GLU A 483 -4.49 -10.82 -26.37
C GLU A 483 -3.26 -10.03 -26.88
N THR A 484 -2.54 -9.42 -25.96
CA THR A 484 -1.27 -8.72 -26.21
C THR A 484 -0.10 -9.69 -26.15
N ASP A 485 0.83 -9.61 -27.11
CA ASP A 485 2.08 -10.37 -27.09
C ASP A 485 3.08 -9.73 -26.10
N PHE A 486 2.88 -10.00 -24.82
CA PHE A 486 3.72 -9.45 -23.75
C PHE A 486 5.16 -9.97 -23.79
N VAL A 487 5.39 -11.15 -24.36
CA VAL A 487 6.75 -11.71 -24.53
C VAL A 487 7.54 -10.85 -25.51
N ALA A 488 6.96 -10.59 -26.69
CA ALA A 488 7.59 -9.73 -27.69
C ALA A 488 7.81 -8.30 -27.15
N ILE A 489 6.88 -7.77 -26.35
CA ILE A 489 7.04 -6.47 -25.71
C ILE A 489 8.22 -6.47 -24.73
N ALA A 490 8.33 -7.48 -23.86
CA ALA A 490 9.42 -7.57 -22.89
C ALA A 490 10.78 -7.62 -23.59
N GLU A 491 10.90 -8.45 -24.63
CA GLU A 491 12.12 -8.56 -25.44
C GLU A 491 12.45 -7.26 -26.18
N ALA A 492 11.45 -6.61 -26.79
CA ALA A 492 11.63 -5.32 -27.47
C ALA A 492 12.08 -4.21 -26.51
N LEU A 493 11.73 -4.32 -25.23
CA LEU A 493 12.13 -3.41 -24.17
C LEU A 493 13.37 -3.88 -23.39
N GLY A 494 14.09 -4.89 -23.88
CA GLY A 494 15.38 -5.33 -23.30
C GLY A 494 15.25 -6.13 -22.00
N GLY A 495 14.08 -6.69 -21.74
CA GLY A 495 13.82 -7.66 -20.68
C GLY A 495 13.81 -9.09 -21.20
N ILE A 496 13.52 -10.01 -20.29
CA ILE A 496 13.28 -11.43 -20.59
C ILE A 496 11.76 -11.63 -20.68
N GLY A 497 11.25 -12.11 -21.81
CA GLY A 497 9.85 -12.50 -21.95
C GLY A 497 9.70 -14.02 -21.89
N VAL A 498 8.77 -14.51 -21.07
CA VAL A 498 8.44 -15.95 -21.00
C VAL A 498 6.94 -16.15 -21.04
N PHE A 499 6.49 -16.98 -21.97
CA PHE A 499 5.11 -17.44 -22.01
C PHE A 499 4.95 -18.68 -21.12
N CYS A 500 4.01 -18.66 -20.18
CA CYS A 500 3.82 -19.71 -19.19
C CYS A 500 2.41 -20.32 -19.28
N GLU A 501 2.33 -21.64 -19.45
CA GLU A 501 1.07 -22.42 -19.43
C GLU A 501 1.10 -23.57 -18.42
N ASP A 502 2.19 -23.68 -17.65
CA ASP A 502 2.39 -24.70 -16.64
C ASP A 502 3.32 -24.23 -15.51
N ARG A 503 3.29 -24.97 -14.39
CA ARG A 503 4.06 -24.64 -13.19
C ARG A 503 5.57 -24.76 -13.37
N GLU A 504 6.05 -25.68 -14.19
CA GLU A 504 7.48 -25.95 -14.38
C GLU A 504 8.14 -24.81 -15.16
N THR A 505 7.49 -24.38 -16.24
CA THR A 505 7.88 -23.23 -17.05
C THR A 505 7.91 -21.97 -16.21
N LEU A 506 6.85 -21.71 -15.44
CA LEU A 506 6.80 -20.55 -14.54
C LEU A 506 7.90 -20.62 -13.47
N ALA A 507 8.06 -21.76 -12.79
CA ALA A 507 9.10 -21.92 -11.76
C ALA A 507 10.51 -21.66 -12.31
N THR A 508 10.78 -22.10 -13.54
CA THR A 508 12.03 -21.83 -14.23
C THR A 508 12.20 -20.35 -14.53
N ALA A 509 11.17 -19.68 -15.05
CA ALA A 509 11.19 -18.25 -15.31
C ALA A 509 11.43 -17.42 -14.04
N ILE A 510 10.82 -17.80 -12.91
CA ILE A 510 11.04 -17.13 -11.62
C ILE A 510 12.49 -17.27 -11.17
N ARG A 511 13.08 -18.48 -11.21
CA ARG A 511 14.49 -18.69 -10.85
C ARG A 511 15.43 -17.90 -11.75
N THR A 512 15.18 -17.89 -13.06
CA THR A 512 15.94 -17.07 -14.00
C THR A 512 15.83 -15.58 -13.66
N GLY A 513 14.63 -15.09 -13.36
CA GLY A 513 14.40 -13.68 -13.03
C GLY A 513 15.05 -13.23 -11.73
N LEU A 514 15.22 -14.13 -10.75
CA LEU A 514 15.95 -13.85 -9.51
C LEU A 514 17.46 -13.66 -9.73
N GLU A 515 18.02 -14.26 -10.78
CA GLU A 515 19.44 -14.18 -11.14
C GLU A 515 19.74 -13.15 -12.23
N ALA A 516 18.70 -12.57 -12.85
CA ALA A 516 18.82 -11.63 -13.95
C ALA A 516 19.28 -10.23 -13.48
N ASP A 517 19.88 -9.47 -14.41
CA ASP A 517 20.24 -8.06 -14.25
C ASP A 517 19.23 -7.09 -14.91
N THR A 518 18.13 -7.64 -15.42
CA THR A 518 17.03 -6.93 -16.09
C THR A 518 15.68 -7.50 -15.67
N LEU A 519 14.60 -6.84 -16.06
CA LEU A 519 13.23 -7.30 -15.78
C LEU A 519 12.94 -8.66 -16.45
N THR A 520 12.14 -9.48 -15.79
CA THR A 520 11.60 -10.73 -16.36
C THR A 520 10.09 -10.66 -16.37
N LEU A 521 9.46 -10.77 -17.54
CA LEU A 521 8.01 -10.78 -17.71
C LEU A 521 7.53 -12.20 -18.00
N CYS A 522 6.70 -12.73 -17.12
CA CYS A 522 6.04 -14.03 -17.24
C CYS A 522 4.57 -13.82 -17.63
N ALA A 523 4.25 -14.00 -18.91
CA ALA A 523 2.88 -13.97 -19.40
C ALA A 523 2.21 -15.32 -19.12
N CYS A 524 1.34 -15.37 -18.11
CA CYS A 524 0.68 -16.59 -17.65
C CYS A 524 -0.76 -16.64 -18.19
N ARG A 525 -0.98 -17.40 -19.26
CA ARG A 525 -2.33 -17.55 -19.83
C ARG A 525 -3.18 -18.42 -18.93
N ILE A 526 -4.38 -17.95 -18.64
CA ILE A 526 -5.39 -18.68 -17.87
C ILE A 526 -6.69 -18.72 -18.68
N ASP A 527 -7.51 -19.73 -18.43
CA ASP A 527 -8.81 -19.81 -19.09
C ASP A 527 -9.73 -18.68 -18.61
N ARG A 528 -10.64 -18.25 -19.48
CA ARG A 528 -11.73 -17.37 -19.06
C ARG A 528 -12.49 -17.99 -17.90
N GLN A 529 -12.92 -17.14 -16.96
CA GLN A 529 -13.69 -17.57 -15.79
C GLN A 529 -12.90 -18.49 -14.82
N SER A 530 -11.56 -18.56 -14.92
CA SER A 530 -10.71 -19.30 -13.96
C SER A 530 -10.80 -18.81 -12.52
N TYR A 531 -11.45 -17.67 -12.27
CA TYR A 531 -11.72 -17.15 -10.92
C TYR A 531 -13.08 -17.58 -10.34
N ASP A 532 -13.94 -18.23 -11.15
CA ASP A 532 -15.27 -18.63 -10.71
C ASP A 532 -15.19 -19.63 -9.54
N GLY A 533 -16.00 -19.38 -8.50
CA GLY A 533 -16.01 -20.17 -7.27
C GLY A 533 -14.81 -19.96 -6.35
N ARG A 534 -13.87 -19.06 -6.69
CA ARG A 534 -12.64 -18.81 -5.93
C ARG A 534 -12.53 -17.41 -5.34
N ILE A 535 -13.33 -16.45 -5.83
CA ILE A 535 -13.35 -15.04 -5.38
C ILE A 535 -14.75 -14.48 -5.14
#